data_AF-A0A535PRD6-F1
#
_entry.id   AF-A0A535PRD6-F1
#
_cell.length_a   1.000
_cell.length_b   1.000
_cell.length_c   1.000
_cell.angle_alpha   90.00
_cell.angle_beta   90.00
_cell.angle_gamma   90.00
#
_symmetry.space_group_name_H-M   'P 1'
#
loop_
_entity.id
_entity.type
_entity.pdbx_description
1 polymer ?
#
loop_
_entity_poly.entity_id
_entity_poly.type
_entity_poly.pdbx_seq_one_letter_code
_entity_poly.pdbx_strand_id
1 'polypeptide(L)' 'MKDDIKTLTVRFPAHLLEQIREVAKQNNRSLNGEILTAIEEHIKKQKKGK' A
#
# COMPACT_ATOMS: atom_id res chain seq x y z
N MET A 1 8.59 -18.58 9.59
CA MET A 1 7.56 -18.11 10.54
C MET A 1 6.32 -17.84 9.71
N LYS A 2 5.17 -18.45 10.03
CA LYS A 2 3.93 -18.11 9.32
C LYS A 2 3.51 -16.73 9.83
N ASP A 3 3.77 -15.69 9.06
CA ASP A 3 3.22 -14.36 9.33
C ASP A 3 1.70 -14.51 9.44
N ASP A 4 1.17 -14.17 10.60
CA ASP A 4 -0.26 -14.17 10.88
C ASP A 4 -0.89 -13.08 10.00
N ILE A 5 -1.54 -13.48 8.90
CA ILE A 5 -2.14 -12.52 7.96
C ILE A 5 -3.33 -11.86 8.65
N LYS A 6 -3.18 -10.59 9.02
CA LYS A 6 -4.27 -9.78 9.58
C LYS A 6 -4.90 -8.90 8.52
N THR A 7 -6.23 -8.88 8.49
CA THR A 7 -7.00 -8.05 7.56
C THR A 7 -7.30 -6.69 8.19
N LEU A 8 -7.06 -5.61 7.44
CA LEU A 8 -7.39 -4.24 7.82
C LEU A 8 -8.38 -3.67 6.81
N THR A 9 -9.53 -3.20 7.26
CA THR A 9 -10.51 -2.50 6.42
C THR A 9 -10.36 -0.99 6.60
N VAL A 10 -10.06 -0.29 5.52
CA VAL A 10 -9.89 1.17 5.49
C VAL A 10 -10.84 1.80 4.47
N ARG A 11 -11.33 3.00 4.77
CA ARG A 11 -12.20 3.77 3.88
C ARG A 11 -11.36 4.80 3.14
N PHE A 12 -11.39 4.74 1.81
CA PHE A 12 -10.71 5.71 0.95
C PHE A 12 -11.73 6.61 0.26
N PRO A 13 -11.38 7.89 0.03
CA PRO A 13 -12.08 8.71 -0.96
C PRO A 13 -12.03 8.05 -2.35
N ALA A 14 -13.13 8.11 -3.10
CA ALA A 14 -13.23 7.45 -4.41
C ALA A 14 -12.11 7.86 -5.37
N HIS A 15 -11.85 9.17 -5.49
CA HIS A 15 -10.80 9.71 -6.35
C HIS A 15 -9.40 9.20 -6.00
N LEU A 16 -9.15 8.89 -4.73
CA LEU A 16 -7.85 8.37 -4.29
C LEU A 16 -7.74 6.88 -4.62
N LEU A 17 -8.82 6.12 -4.44
CA LEU A 17 -8.85 4.71 -4.81
C LEU A 17 -8.62 4.50 -6.31
N GLU A 18 -9.20 5.37 -7.14
CA GLU A 18 -8.98 5.34 -8.60
C GLU A 18 -7.52 5.59 -8.97
N GLN A 19 -6.90 6.62 -8.38
CA GLN A 19 -5.48 6.90 -8.61
C GLN A 19 -4.58 5.74 -8.18
N ILE A 20 -4.84 5.12 -7.02
CA ILE A 20 -4.05 3.95 -6.58
C ILE A 20 -4.23 2.77 -7.56
N ARG A 21 -5.44 2.56 -8.09
CA ARG A 21 -5.69 1.52 -9.11
C ARG A 21 -4.92 1.77 -10.40
N GLU A 22 -4.85 3.02 -10.86
CA GLU A 22 -4.09 3.38 -12.06
C GLU A 22 -2.59 3.12 -11.87
N VAL A 23 -2.03 3.56 -10.74
CA VAL A 23 -0.61 3.32 -10.41
C VAL A 23 -0.32 1.83 -10.29
N ALA A 24 -1.18 1.06 -9.61
CA ALA A 24 -1.04 -0.39 -9.50
C ALA A 24 -1.02 -1.06 -10.88
N LYS A 25 -1.89 -0.62 -11.80
CA LYS A 25 -1.94 -1.12 -13.18
C LYS A 25 -0.65 -0.81 -13.95
N GLN A 26 -0.13 0.41 -13.84
CA GLN A 26 1.13 0.82 -14.47
C GLN A 26 2.32 -0.01 -13.95
N ASN A 27 2.33 -0.33 -12.67
CA ASN A 27 3.37 -1.12 -12.02
C ASN A 27 3.19 -2.65 -12.17
N ASN A 28 2.17 -3.12 -12.91
CA ASN A 28 1.79 -4.54 -13.01
C ASN A 28 1.63 -5.22 -11.63
N ARG A 29 1.08 -4.49 -10.66
CA ARG A 29 0.85 -4.95 -9.29
C ARG A 29 -0.64 -4.99 -8.96
N SER A 30 -1.00 -5.88 -8.05
CA SER A 30 -2.32 -5.86 -7.42
C SER A 30 -2.47 -4.61 -6.56
N LEU A 31 -3.71 -4.12 -6.41
CA LEU A 31 -4.03 -2.97 -5.54
C LEU A 31 -3.44 -3.14 -4.12
N ASN A 32 -3.59 -4.33 -3.54
CA ASN A 32 -3.02 -4.65 -2.23
C ASN A 32 -1.48 -4.56 -2.23
N GLY A 33 -0.82 -5.06 -3.27
CA GLY A 33 0.64 -5.02 -3.37
C GLY A 33 1.18 -3.60 -3.51
N GLU A 34 0.45 -2.73 -4.22
CA GLU A 34 0.79 -1.31 -4.35
C GLU A 34 0.64 -0.59 -3.01
N ILE A 35 -0.48 -0.81 -2.30
CA ILE A 35 -0.70 -0.23 -0.97
C ILE A 35 0.38 -0.69 0.01
N LEU A 36 0.71 -1.98 0.03
CA LEU A 36 1.76 -2.52 0.90
C LEU A 36 3.12 -1.90 0.60
N THR A 37 3.49 -1.79 -0.69
CA THR A 37 4.76 -1.18 -1.09
C THR A 37 4.86 0.26 -0.62
N ALA A 38 3.80 1.05 -0.82
CA ALA A 38 3.75 2.45 -0.37
C ALA A 38 3.89 2.58 1.16
N ILE A 39 3.22 1.70 1.93
CA ILE A 39 3.32 1.67 3.39
C ILE A 39 4.74 1.29 3.82
N GLU A 40 5.34 0.26 3.23
CA GLU A 40 6.71 -0.17 3.54
C GLU A 40 7.72 0.92 3.26
N GLU A 41 7.62 1.59 2.12
CA GLU A 41 8.49 2.71 1.76
C GLU A 41 8.32 3.89 2.72
N HIS A 42 7.08 4.22 3.10
CA HIS A 42 6.81 5.27 4.06
C HIS A 42 7.41 4.94 5.43
N ILE A 43 7.23 3.72 5.94
CA ILE A 43 7.82 3.28 7.22
C ILE A 43 9.35 3.31 7.15
N LYS A 44 9.96 2.86 6.04
CA LYS A 44 11.42 2.91 5.84
C LYS A 44 11.95 4.34 5.88
N LYS A 45 11.25 5.29 5.23
CA LYS A 45 11.60 6.72 5.26
C LYS A 45 11.52 7.30 6.67
N GLN A 46 10.45 7.00 7.41
CA GLN A 46 10.28 7.47 8.79
C GLN A 46 11.32 6.89 9.75
N LYS A 47 11.71 5.62 9.58
CA LYS A 47 12.74 4.97 10.42
C LYS A 47 14.16 5.47 10.15
N LYS A 48 14.47 5.93 8.93
CA LYS A 48 15.79 6.50 8.59
C LYS A 48 15.97 7.96 9.01
N GLY A 49 14.89 8.63 9.43
CA GLY A 49 14.91 10.02 9.91
C GLY A 49 15.03 10.17 11.43
N LYS A 50 15.33 9.10 12.16
CA LYS A 50 15.73 9.07 13.58
C LYS A 50 17.15 8.53 13.69
#